data_AF-A0A519S0Z1-F1
#
_entry.id   AF-A0A519S0Z1-F1
#
_cell.length_a   1.000
_cell.length_b   1.000
_cell.length_c   1.000
_cell.angle_alpha   90.00
_cell.angle_beta   90.00
_cell.angle_gamma   90.00
#
_symmetry.space_group_name_H-M   'P 1'
#
loop_
_entity.id
_entity.type
_entity.pdbx_description
1 polymer ?
#
loop_
_entity_poly.entity_id
_entity_poly.type
_entity_poly.pdbx_seq_one_letter_code
_entity_poly.pdbx_strand_id
1 'polypeptide(L)'
;MENIRTEAEQTLQSFIKTFSEFKQETVNLAPFKGSWTAGQVAEHMILANSNFGEVLNGLVEETQRKPDEKVEVIRSILLNFDTKLDSPDFICPVLKDYDRKFQLEKLIEIKDEILET
;
A
#
# COMPACT_ATOMS: atom_id res chain seq x y z
N MET A 1 11.10 4.74 17.16
CA MET A 1 9.89 3.98 16.78
C MET A 1 8.64 4.85 16.88
N GLU A 2 8.45 5.62 17.96
CA GLU A 2 7.28 6.51 18.14
C GLU A 2 7.03 7.51 16.99
N ASN A 3 8.11 8.06 16.39
CA ASN A 3 8.00 8.93 15.22
C ASN A 3 7.46 8.20 13.98
N ILE A 4 7.90 6.97 13.71
CA ILE A 4 7.48 6.21 12.51
C ILE A 4 6.00 5.83 12.60
N ARG A 5 5.53 5.41 13.78
CA ARG A 5 4.11 5.09 13.99
C ARG A 5 3.23 6.32 13.77
N THR A 6 3.63 7.45 14.34
CA THR A 6 2.92 8.72 14.18
C THR A 6 2.91 9.19 12.72
N GLU A 7 4.04 9.10 12.02
CA GLU A 7 4.14 9.44 10.60
C GLU A 7 3.27 8.52 9.73
N ALA A 8 3.26 7.21 10.01
CA ALA A 8 2.41 6.25 9.31
C ALA A 8 0.92 6.57 9.52
N GLU A 9 0.51 6.82 10.77
CA GLU A 9 -0.85 7.21 11.12
C GLU A 9 -1.28 8.47 10.36
N GLN A 10 -0.47 9.54 10.43
CA GLN A 10 -0.76 10.80 9.75
C GLN A 10 -0.85 10.64 8.24
N THR A 11 0.04 9.83 7.65
CA THR A 11 0.08 9.59 6.20
C THR A 11 -1.15 8.82 5.74
N LEU A 12 -1.49 7.71 6.41
CA LEU A 12 -2.66 6.89 6.08
C LEU A 12 -3.96 7.67 6.28
N GLN A 13 -4.09 8.42 7.39
CA GLN A 13 -5.25 9.29 7.63
C GLN A 13 -5.38 10.37 6.56
N SER A 14 -4.27 11.00 6.16
CA SER A 14 -4.28 12.02 5.11
C SER A 14 -4.72 11.44 3.76
N PHE A 15 -4.21 10.26 3.41
CA PHE A 15 -4.62 9.54 2.20
C PHE A 15 -6.12 9.23 2.20
N ILE A 16 -6.64 8.63 3.29
CA ILE A 16 -8.07 8.31 3.44
C ILE A 16 -8.92 9.57 3.36
N LYS A 17 -8.51 10.66 4.02
CA LYS A 17 -9.20 11.94 3.97
C LYS A 17 -9.26 12.47 2.55
N THR A 18 -8.15 12.52 1.83
CA THR A 18 -8.11 12.96 0.43
C THR A 18 -9.00 12.08 -0.47
N PHE A 19 -8.97 10.76 -0.29
CA PHE A 19 -9.83 9.86 -1.06
C PHE A 19 -11.33 10.05 -0.73
N SER A 20 -11.66 10.37 0.53
CA SER A 20 -13.03 10.61 0.98
C SER A 20 -13.70 11.83 0.35
N GLU A 21 -12.92 12.78 -0.18
CA GLU A 21 -13.42 13.98 -0.86
C GLU A 21 -13.99 13.66 -2.25
N PHE A 22 -13.66 12.51 -2.83
CA PHE A 22 -14.22 12.07 -4.12
C PHE A 22 -15.69 11.69 -3.98
N LYS A 23 -16.47 11.95 -5.04
CA LYS A 23 -17.84 11.46 -5.15
C LYS A 23 -17.88 10.18 -5.97
N GLN A 24 -18.93 9.38 -5.82
CA GLN A 24 -19.07 8.13 -6.58
C GLN A 24 -19.07 8.38 -8.09
N GLU A 25 -19.61 9.53 -8.51
CA GLU A 25 -19.69 9.93 -9.91
C GLU A 25 -18.33 10.35 -10.48
N THR A 26 -17.36 10.69 -9.63
CA THR A 26 -16.04 11.19 -10.06
C THR A 26 -14.89 10.23 -9.77
N VAL A 27 -15.07 9.24 -8.87
CA VAL A 27 -14.01 8.32 -8.43
C VAL A 27 -13.45 7.47 -9.58
N ASN A 28 -14.28 7.17 -10.59
CA ASN A 28 -13.92 6.36 -11.75
C ASN A 28 -13.56 7.21 -12.98
N LEU A 29 -13.45 8.54 -12.85
CA LEU A 29 -13.03 9.40 -13.95
C LEU A 29 -11.51 9.48 -14.01
N ALA A 30 -10.95 9.17 -15.18
CA ALA A 30 -9.52 9.31 -15.42
C ALA A 30 -9.17 10.80 -15.62
N PRO A 31 -8.21 11.37 -14.86
CA PRO A 31 -7.86 12.78 -14.97
C PRO A 31 -7.17 13.13 -16.30
N PHE A 32 -6.43 12.19 -16.89
CA PHE A 32 -5.82 12.36 -18.21
C PHE A 32 -5.56 11.02 -18.90
N LYS A 33 -5.19 11.05 -20.18
CA LYS A 33 -4.95 9.80 -20.94
C LYS A 33 -3.77 9.03 -20.35
N GLY A 34 -3.99 7.76 -20.03
CA GLY A 34 -2.97 6.85 -19.50
C GLY A 34 -2.78 6.91 -17.97
N SER A 35 -3.54 7.74 -17.26
CA SER A 35 -3.56 7.72 -15.79
C SER A 35 -4.53 6.66 -15.24
N TRP A 36 -4.29 6.25 -14.00
CA TRP A 36 -5.30 5.60 -13.19
C TRP A 36 -6.38 6.59 -12.73
N THR A 37 -7.60 6.08 -12.54
CA THR A 37 -8.67 6.79 -11.84
C THR A 37 -8.37 6.87 -10.33
N ALA A 38 -9.08 7.72 -9.58
CA ALA A 38 -8.94 7.74 -8.13
C ALA A 38 -9.29 6.38 -7.50
N GLY A 39 -10.31 5.69 -8.02
CA GLY A 39 -10.70 4.35 -7.59
C GLY A 39 -9.61 3.31 -7.86
N GLN A 40 -8.91 3.39 -8.98
CA GLN A 40 -7.78 2.51 -9.28
C GLN A 40 -6.59 2.77 -8.35
N VAL A 41 -6.30 4.04 -8.02
CA VAL A 41 -5.25 4.37 -7.04
C VAL A 41 -5.60 3.81 -5.65
N ALA A 42 -6.85 3.97 -5.20
CA ALA A 42 -7.30 3.40 -3.94
C ALA A 42 -7.22 1.86 -3.93
N GLU A 43 -7.62 1.21 -5.03
CA GLU A 43 -7.51 -0.24 -5.16
C GLU A 43 -6.06 -0.72 -5.10
N HIS A 44 -5.15 -0.05 -5.81
CA HIS A 44 -3.72 -0.36 -5.74
C HIS A 44 -3.20 -0.32 -4.30
N MET A 45 -3.60 0.70 -3.54
CA MET A 45 -3.24 0.80 -2.12
C MET A 45 -3.86 -0.32 -1.28
N ILE A 46 -5.11 -0.70 -1.53
CA ILE A 46 -5.74 -1.84 -0.85
C ILE A 46 -4.96 -3.13 -1.15
N LEU A 47 -4.68 -3.42 -2.41
CA LEU A 47 -3.97 -4.64 -2.82
C LEU A 47 -2.54 -4.69 -2.26
N ALA A 48 -1.82 -3.58 -2.31
CA ALA A 48 -0.43 -3.50 -1.85
C ALA A 48 -0.28 -3.59 -0.33
N ASN A 49 -1.29 -3.16 0.43
CA ASN A 49 -1.24 -3.14 1.90
C ASN A 49 -2.09 -4.23 2.55
N SER A 50 -2.84 -5.02 1.76
CA SER A 50 -3.56 -6.19 2.27
C SER A 50 -2.56 -7.13 2.95
N ASN A 51 -2.93 -7.64 4.13
CA ASN A 51 -2.13 -8.54 4.96
C ASN A 51 -0.89 -7.92 5.63
N PHE A 52 -0.65 -6.61 5.50
CA PHE A 52 0.46 -5.98 6.24
C PHE A 52 0.27 -6.06 7.77
N GLY A 53 -0.98 -6.06 8.25
CA GLY A 53 -1.27 -6.33 9.66
C GLY A 53 -0.69 -7.66 10.13
N GLU A 54 -0.84 -8.73 9.36
CA GLU A 54 -0.25 -10.05 9.67
C GLU A 54 1.27 -10.03 9.56
N VAL A 55 1.84 -9.32 8.58
CA VAL A 55 3.31 -9.20 8.45
C VAL A 55 3.92 -8.50 9.67
N LEU A 56 3.24 -7.50 10.23
CA LEU A 56 3.74 -6.71 11.36
C LEU A 56 3.44 -7.34 12.72
N ASN A 57 2.23 -7.92 12.87
CA ASN A 57 1.68 -8.33 14.16
C ASN A 57 1.41 -9.85 14.26
N GLY A 58 1.65 -10.59 13.18
CA GLY A 58 1.44 -12.03 13.12
C GLY A 58 2.43 -12.83 13.97
N LEU A 59 2.20 -14.14 14.01
CA LEU A 59 3.07 -15.07 14.72
C LEU A 59 4.45 -15.12 14.04
N VAL A 60 5.50 -14.98 14.85
CA VAL A 60 6.89 -15.09 14.41
C VAL A 60 7.57 -16.29 15.05
N GLU A 61 8.57 -16.84 14.38
CA GLU A 61 9.45 -17.88 14.90
C GLU A 61 10.92 -17.45 14.81
N GLU A 62 11.78 -18.07 15.62
CA GLU A 62 13.22 -17.82 15.54
C GLU A 62 13.76 -18.28 14.19
N THR A 63 14.35 -17.35 13.45
CA THR A 63 14.96 -17.67 12.16
C THR A 63 16.33 -18.35 12.35
N GLN A 64 16.60 -19.36 11.53
CA GLN A 64 17.91 -20.02 11.45
C GLN A 64 18.88 -19.30 10.48
N ARG A 65 18.39 -18.26 9.77
CA ARG A 65 19.18 -17.50 8.80
C ARG A 65 20.22 -16.65 9.50
N LYS A 66 21.46 -16.63 8.98
CA LYS A 66 22.48 -15.71 9.48
C LYS A 66 22.03 -14.24 9.29
N PRO A 67 22.27 -13.34 10.25
CA PRO A 67 21.82 -11.95 10.16
C PRO A 67 22.26 -11.24 8.87
N ASP A 68 23.47 -11.54 8.40
CA ASP A 68 24.15 -10.91 7.27
C ASP A 68 23.89 -11.57 5.91
N GLU A 69 23.20 -12.71 5.85
CA GLU A 69 23.08 -13.52 4.63
C GLU A 69 22.53 -12.75 3.41
N LYS A 70 21.65 -11.77 3.63
CA LYS A 70 21.03 -10.97 2.55
C LYS A 70 21.64 -9.59 2.35
N VAL A 71 22.65 -9.19 3.13
CA VAL A 71 23.22 -7.84 3.09
C VAL A 71 23.76 -7.49 1.72
N GLU A 72 24.58 -8.36 1.12
CA GLU A 72 25.19 -8.09 -0.20
C GLU A 72 24.16 -8.11 -1.33
N VAL A 73 23.13 -8.96 -1.23
CA VAL A 73 22.02 -8.97 -2.20
C VAL A 73 21.24 -7.67 -2.13
N ILE A 74 20.81 -7.25 -0.94
CA ILE A 74 20.06 -5.99 -0.74
C ILE A 74 20.90 -4.80 -1.19
N ARG A 75 22.20 -4.77 -0.86
CA ARG A 75 23.14 -3.74 -1.32
C ARG A 75 23.19 -3.67 -2.84
N SER A 76 23.33 -4.82 -3.52
CA SER A 76 23.40 -4.86 -4.98
C SER A 76 22.12 -4.35 -5.65
N ILE A 77 20.95 -4.60 -5.05
CA ILE A 77 19.66 -4.11 -5.54
C ILE A 77 19.54 -2.60 -5.31
N LEU A 78 19.79 -2.13 -4.09
CA LEU A 78 19.59 -0.71 -3.73
C LEU A 78 20.61 0.24 -4.37
N LEU A 79 21.81 -0.25 -4.73
CA LEU A 79 22.84 0.54 -5.40
C LEU A 79 22.82 0.43 -6.94
N ASN A 80 21.91 -0.37 -7.49
CA ASN A 80 21.73 -0.49 -8.95
C ASN A 80 20.63 0.47 -9.42
N PHE A 81 21.04 1.61 -9.94
CA PHE A 81 20.12 2.64 -10.44
C PHE A 81 19.62 2.39 -11.88
N ASP A 82 20.25 1.45 -12.58
CA ASP A 82 19.94 1.11 -13.97
C ASP A 82 18.74 0.15 -14.06
N THR A 83 18.60 -0.75 -13.09
CA THR A 83 17.51 -1.73 -13.07
C THR A 83 16.20 -1.08 -12.65
N LYS A 84 15.18 -1.15 -13.50
CA LYS A 84 13.81 -0.75 -13.19
C LYS A 84 12.96 -2.01 -13.07
N LEU A 85 12.54 -2.31 -11.84
CA LEU A 85 11.63 -3.43 -11.60
C LEU A 85 10.19 -2.96 -11.82
N ASP A 86 9.44 -3.74 -12.57
CA ASP A 86 8.00 -3.55 -12.71
C ASP A 86 7.29 -3.95 -11.41
N SER A 87 6.13 -3.35 -11.21
CA SER A 87 5.23 -3.74 -10.13
C SER A 87 4.73 -5.17 -10.35
N PRO A 88 4.59 -6.01 -9.30
CA PRO A 88 3.94 -7.30 -9.44
C PRO A 88 2.50 -7.16 -9.96
N ASP A 89 2.09 -8.04 -10.86
CA ASP A 89 0.76 -7.96 -11.50
C ASP A 89 -0.41 -7.97 -10.50
N PHE A 90 -0.24 -8.62 -9.35
CA PHE A 90 -1.31 -8.77 -8.35
C PHE A 90 -1.65 -7.49 -7.58
N ILE A 91 -0.78 -6.47 -7.63
CA ILE A 91 -1.10 -5.14 -7.06
C ILE A 91 -1.57 -4.15 -8.13
N CYS A 92 -1.61 -4.55 -9.40
CA CYS A 92 -2.14 -3.71 -10.47
C CYS A 92 -3.69 -3.73 -10.44
N PRO A 93 -4.35 -2.56 -10.33
CA PRO A 93 -5.80 -2.48 -10.26
C PRO A 93 -6.42 -2.84 -11.61
N VAL A 94 -7.45 -3.69 -11.59
CA VAL A 94 -8.21 -4.06 -12.79
C VAL A 94 -8.99 -2.86 -13.37
N LEU A 95 -9.19 -2.84 -14.69
CA LEU A 95 -9.99 -1.78 -15.31
C LEU A 95 -11.49 -2.06 -15.13
N LYS A 96 -12.09 -1.47 -14.09
CA LYS A 96 -13.53 -1.52 -13.79
C LYS A 96 -13.97 -0.26 -13.05
N ASP A 97 -15.28 -0.11 -12.90
CA ASP A 97 -15.84 0.86 -11.96
C ASP A 97 -15.72 0.34 -10.52
N TYR A 98 -15.23 1.20 -9.64
CA TYR A 98 -15.06 0.93 -8.23
C TYR A 98 -16.15 1.60 -7.38
N ASP A 99 -16.52 0.93 -6.29
CA ASP A 99 -17.40 1.49 -5.26
C ASP A 99 -16.55 2.22 -4.21
N ARG A 100 -16.71 3.55 -4.14
CA ARG A 100 -15.93 4.40 -3.25
C ARG A 100 -16.17 4.06 -1.78
N LYS A 101 -17.39 3.69 -1.41
CA LYS A 101 -17.74 3.40 -0.01
C LYS A 101 -17.02 2.14 0.46
N PHE A 102 -17.08 1.08 -0.34
CA PHE A 102 -16.36 -0.16 -0.10
C PHE A 102 -14.85 0.07 0.02
N GLN A 103 -14.27 0.85 -0.89
CA GLN A 103 -12.84 1.15 -0.83
C GLN A 103 -12.44 1.96 0.40
N LEU A 104 -13.25 2.95 0.80
CA LEU A 104 -13.02 3.68 2.05
C LEU A 104 -13.07 2.76 3.27
N GLU A 105 -14.05 1.86 3.34
CA GLU A 105 -14.16 0.88 4.43
C GLU A 105 -12.91 0.00 4.49
N LYS A 106 -12.43 -0.50 3.35
CA LYS A 106 -11.19 -1.30 3.28
C LYS A 106 -9.92 -0.55 3.65
N LEU A 107 -9.78 0.71 3.23
CA LEU A 107 -8.63 1.53 3.60
C LEU A 107 -8.59 1.83 5.11
N ILE A 108 -9.75 2.02 5.74
CA ILE A 108 -9.86 2.22 7.19
C ILE A 108 -9.46 0.94 7.92
N GLU A 109 -9.99 -0.22 7.51
CA GLU A 109 -9.64 -1.53 8.06
C GLU A 109 -8.12 -1.77 8.01
N ILE A 110 -7.49 -1.60 6.85
CA ILE A 110 -6.03 -1.75 6.68
C ILE A 110 -5.25 -0.79 7.59
N LYS A 111 -5.70 0.47 7.70
CA LYS A 111 -5.05 1.45 8.60
C LYS A 111 -5.10 0.96 10.05
N ASP A 112 -6.25 0.48 10.50
CA ASP A 112 -6.41 0.01 11.87
C ASP A 112 -5.53 -1.22 12.13
N GLU A 113 -5.53 -2.21 11.23
CA GLU A 113 -4.65 -3.40 11.32
C GLU A 113 -3.16 -3.05 11.40
N ILE A 114 -2.70 -2.07 10.61
CA ILE A 114 -1.29 -1.64 10.60
C ILE A 114 -0.93 -0.91 11.90
N LEU A 115 -1.86 -0.17 12.51
CA LEU A 115 -1.62 0.64 13.70
C LEU A 115 -1.91 -0.07 15.03
N GLU A 116 -2.47 -1.29 14.98
CA GLU A 116 -2.66 -2.19 16.13
C GLU A 116 -1.35 -2.73 16.74
N THR A 117 -0.18 -2.26 16.28
CA THR A 117 1.14 -2.42 16.92
C THR A 117 1.23 -1.80 18.32
#